data_AF-A0A6P8B4C6-F1
#
_entry.id   AF-A0A6P8B4C6-F1
#
_cell.length_a   1.000
_cell.length_b   1.000
_cell.length_c   1.000
_cell.angle_alpha   90.00
_cell.angle_beta   90.00
_cell.angle_gamma   90.00
#
_symmetry.space_group_name_H-M   'P 1'
#
loop_
_entity.id
_entity.type
_entity.pdbx_description
1 polymer ?
#
loop_
_entity_poly.entity_id
_entity_poly.type
_entity_poly.pdbx_seq_one_letter_code
_entity_poly.pdbx_strand_id
1 'polypeptide(L)'
;MCSPVRFSAAVKALLTYSPNKRRLRTTAIQWTSLLEVGPHAALKAPLVQIMEEIDIKLPSQLPYTSVLVRKESATTTALKAAGHLWGLGYAVALDAVNREVATTAKKPQPVADLPSYPWNHDNSYWFEAAAAKEQRLLEQPRTDLLGVPIENDNPFEPQWRNFLSVRENPWVEDHKITGTTLYPGAGLLIMVVEAVRQIVSKDVAAVEGVEFHDVSFDRGLVIPSEGAVETRLSISKSTAADLPHSFVVFSRVGDGPWVRHCSGSFYIIYKNPSMTFGEGLAGLEWNTYVETYQKLQSLPSQEVDVAKLYKNLDKLGMGYGPTFQNLSSLAACTQNGSCDSCYGTIKVPDTKSVMPFEYEYPHLIHPATLDAIFHLMIVAVGGGPTMTEAAVPYRMEKLYINFDLPNGAGALFSGYAQKTVLDDGSMAADMIATDMTWAGPKIVLKGLVHAPGDFGRS
;
A
#
# COMPACT_ATOMS: atom_id res chain seq x y z
N MET A 1 58.57 49.16 -54.78
CA MET A 1 58.62 47.84 -54.14
C MET A 1 59.96 47.18 -54.46
N CYS A 2 61.04 47.52 -53.74
CA CYS A 2 62.40 47.07 -54.08
C CYS A 2 63.06 46.20 -52.99
N SER A 3 62.47 46.14 -51.79
CA SER A 3 62.98 45.33 -50.68
C SER A 3 62.31 43.95 -50.66
N PRO A 4 63.05 42.87 -50.33
CA PRO A 4 62.47 41.54 -50.21
C PRO A 4 61.49 41.46 -49.03
N VAL A 5 60.30 40.88 -49.27
CA VAL A 5 59.27 40.69 -48.24
C VAL A 5 59.67 39.56 -47.30
N ARG A 6 59.95 39.89 -46.03
CA ARG A 6 60.33 38.92 -44.99
C ARG A 6 59.10 38.40 -44.22
N PHE A 7 58.15 37.78 -44.93
CA PHE A 7 56.86 37.35 -44.36
C PHE A 7 57.00 36.37 -43.17
N SER A 8 57.81 35.32 -43.31
CA SER A 8 58.05 34.35 -42.22
C SER A 8 58.62 35.01 -40.96
N ALA A 9 59.60 35.91 -41.12
CA ALA A 9 60.18 36.63 -39.99
C ALA A 9 59.15 37.54 -39.29
N ALA A 10 58.29 38.21 -40.07
CA ALA A 10 57.23 39.06 -39.53
C ALA A 10 56.17 38.27 -38.75
N VAL A 11 55.72 37.12 -39.28
CA VAL A 11 54.74 36.25 -38.61
C VAL A 11 55.33 35.64 -37.34
N LYS A 12 56.57 35.16 -37.37
CA LYS A 12 57.26 34.66 -36.16
C LYS A 12 57.36 35.74 -35.08
N ALA A 13 57.74 36.95 -35.48
CA ALA A 13 57.82 38.08 -34.56
C ALA A 13 56.45 38.44 -33.97
N LEU A 14 55.37 38.37 -34.75
CA LEU A 14 54.00 38.60 -34.28
C LEU A 14 53.55 37.53 -33.28
N LEU A 15 53.69 36.26 -33.62
CA LEU A 15 53.21 35.13 -32.80
C LEU A 15 54.01 34.97 -31.50
N THR A 16 55.28 35.40 -31.48
CA THR A 16 56.12 35.39 -30.28
C THR A 16 56.18 36.74 -29.55
N TYR A 17 55.43 37.74 -30.02
CA TYR A 17 55.48 39.09 -29.47
C TYR A 17 55.04 39.11 -27.99
N SER A 18 55.83 39.76 -27.13
CA SER A 18 55.50 40.00 -25.73
C SER A 18 55.62 41.49 -25.39
N PRO A 19 54.56 42.14 -24.88
CA PRO A 19 54.50 43.60 -24.78
C PRO A 19 55.28 44.23 -23.62
N ASN A 20 56.17 43.50 -22.91
CA ASN A 20 56.94 44.11 -21.81
C ASN A 20 58.24 43.36 -21.49
N LYS A 21 59.38 43.78 -22.07
CA LYS A 21 60.70 43.15 -21.83
C LYS A 21 61.31 43.43 -20.43
N ARG A 22 60.64 44.21 -19.56
CA ARG A 22 61.15 44.62 -18.24
C ARG A 22 60.69 43.76 -17.05
N ARG A 23 59.82 42.75 -17.25
CA ARG A 23 59.39 41.81 -16.19
C ARG A 23 60.19 40.51 -16.26
N LEU A 24 60.52 39.93 -15.10
CA LEU A 24 61.26 38.65 -14.94
C LEU A 24 60.57 37.42 -15.57
N ARG A 25 59.28 37.51 -15.89
CA ARG A 25 58.56 36.57 -16.77
C ARG A 25 57.74 37.35 -17.77
N THR A 26 58.06 37.21 -19.06
CA THR A 26 57.35 37.84 -20.17
C THR A 26 56.40 36.82 -20.81
N THR A 27 55.09 37.11 -20.80
CA THR A 27 54.09 36.27 -21.48
C THR A 27 53.86 36.80 -22.89
N ALA A 28 53.92 35.94 -23.90
CA ALA A 28 53.57 36.32 -25.27
C ALA A 28 52.08 36.70 -25.36
N ILE A 29 51.73 37.58 -26.32
CA ILE A 29 50.33 37.83 -26.67
C ILE A 29 49.72 36.52 -27.14
N GLN A 30 48.59 36.15 -26.54
CA GLN A 30 47.79 35.01 -26.96
C GLN A 30 46.84 35.48 -28.06
N TRP A 31 47.23 35.25 -29.31
CA TRP A 31 46.35 35.46 -30.46
C TRP A 31 45.28 34.37 -30.48
N THR A 32 44.06 34.72 -30.88
CA THR A 32 42.89 33.82 -30.78
C THR A 32 42.26 33.49 -32.14
N SER A 33 42.61 34.19 -33.22
CA SER A 33 42.27 33.85 -34.62
C SER A 33 43.11 34.65 -35.61
N LEU A 34 43.27 34.15 -36.83
CA LEU A 34 43.90 34.83 -37.96
C LEU A 34 42.89 35.03 -39.09
N LEU A 35 42.80 36.26 -39.59
CA LEU A 35 41.97 36.62 -40.74
C LEU A 35 42.85 37.05 -41.92
N GLU A 36 42.79 36.32 -43.04
CA GLU A 36 43.42 36.75 -44.29
C GLU A 36 42.49 37.67 -45.07
N VAL A 37 42.93 38.91 -45.26
CA VAL A 37 42.29 39.88 -46.14
C VAL A 37 43.03 39.85 -47.48
N GLY A 38 42.45 39.17 -48.46
CA GLY A 38 43.06 38.97 -49.77
C GLY A 38 42.11 38.27 -50.74
N PRO A 39 42.51 38.10 -52.01
CA PRO A 39 41.66 37.53 -53.06
C PRO A 39 41.44 36.00 -52.93
N HIS A 40 42.19 35.36 -52.03
CA HIS A 40 42.11 33.93 -51.73
C HIS A 40 42.82 33.66 -50.39
N ALA A 41 42.72 32.43 -49.87
CA ALA A 41 43.48 31.93 -48.73
C ALA A 41 44.92 31.55 -49.14
N ALA A 42 45.64 32.49 -49.77
CA ALA A 42 46.94 32.22 -50.37
C ALA A 42 48.04 32.02 -49.32
N LEU A 43 47.90 32.65 -48.14
CA LEU A 43 48.90 32.58 -47.08
C LEU A 43 48.63 31.43 -46.09
N LYS A 44 47.53 30.68 -46.23
CA LYS A 44 47.16 29.60 -45.30
C LYS A 44 48.28 28.57 -45.11
N ALA A 45 48.76 27.97 -46.20
CA ALA A 45 49.78 26.92 -46.11
C ALA A 45 51.13 27.45 -45.58
N PRO A 46 51.67 28.59 -46.06
CA PRO A 46 52.85 29.21 -45.46
C PRO A 46 52.66 29.56 -43.98
N LEU A 47 51.50 30.08 -43.58
CA LEU A 47 51.20 30.40 -42.18
C LEU A 47 51.22 29.14 -41.31
N VAL A 48 50.61 28.05 -41.77
CA VAL A 48 50.62 26.76 -41.05
C VAL A 48 52.05 26.27 -40.86
N GLN A 49 52.89 26.29 -41.90
CA GLN A 49 54.29 25.89 -41.80
C GLN A 49 55.07 26.75 -40.79
N ILE A 50 54.85 28.07 -40.80
CA ILE A 50 55.50 28.98 -39.84
C ILE A 50 55.03 28.71 -38.41
N MET A 51 53.73 28.47 -38.22
CA MET A 51 53.15 28.14 -36.92
C MET A 51 53.71 26.82 -36.39
N GLU A 52 53.79 25.78 -37.21
CA GLU A 52 54.36 24.48 -36.86
C GLU A 52 55.84 24.56 -36.47
N GLU A 53 56.60 25.46 -37.11
CA GLU A 53 58.00 25.70 -36.76
C GLU A 53 58.16 26.37 -35.38
N ILE A 54 57.17 27.15 -34.94
CA ILE A 54 57.16 27.76 -33.60
C ILE A 54 56.68 26.74 -32.55
N ASP A 55 55.53 26.12 -32.81
CA ASP A 55 54.93 25.06 -31.99
C ASP A 55 53.98 24.24 -32.87
N ILE A 56 54.20 22.92 -32.90
CA ILE A 56 53.40 21.96 -33.68
C ILE A 56 51.91 21.98 -33.34
N LYS A 57 51.52 22.47 -32.15
CA LYS A 57 50.12 22.58 -31.71
C LYS A 57 49.46 23.89 -32.12
N LEU A 58 50.23 24.89 -32.52
CA LEU A 58 49.70 26.23 -32.78
C LEU A 58 48.64 26.29 -33.90
N PRO A 59 48.74 25.53 -35.01
CA PRO A 59 47.70 25.52 -36.04
C PRO A 59 46.32 25.05 -35.56
N SER A 60 46.24 24.18 -34.55
CA SER A 60 44.96 23.71 -34.01
C SER A 60 44.38 24.65 -32.97
N GLN A 61 45.21 25.49 -32.35
CA GLN A 61 44.82 26.47 -31.33
C GLN A 61 44.47 27.84 -31.92
N LEU A 62 44.97 28.16 -33.12
CA LEU A 62 44.79 29.46 -33.75
C LEU A 62 43.99 29.32 -35.06
N PRO A 63 42.64 29.38 -35.00
CA PRO A 63 41.78 29.26 -36.17
C PRO A 63 42.13 30.31 -37.24
N TYR A 64 42.31 29.85 -38.47
CA TYR A 64 42.56 30.69 -39.64
C TYR A 64 41.31 30.74 -40.53
N THR A 65 40.96 31.94 -40.97
CA THR A 65 39.85 32.20 -41.90
C THR A 65 40.30 33.19 -42.97
N SER A 66 39.80 33.05 -44.20
CA SER A 66 40.02 34.00 -45.30
C SER A 66 38.72 34.70 -45.66
N VAL A 67 38.78 35.99 -45.96
CA VAL A 67 37.60 36.77 -46.37
C VAL A 67 37.12 36.35 -47.75
N LEU A 68 38.03 36.06 -48.69
CA LEU A 68 37.69 35.61 -50.05
C LEU A 68 38.34 34.27 -50.35
N VAL A 69 37.66 33.47 -51.18
CA VAL A 69 38.16 32.18 -51.68
C VAL A 69 37.99 32.11 -53.19
N ARG A 70 39.05 31.67 -53.89
CA ARG A 70 39.08 31.54 -55.34
C ARG A 70 37.97 30.58 -55.81
N LYS A 71 37.24 30.97 -56.85
CA LYS A 71 36.09 30.22 -57.42
C LYS A 71 34.88 30.10 -56.49
N GLU A 72 34.80 30.88 -55.42
CA GLU A 72 33.62 30.98 -54.56
C GLU A 72 33.03 32.40 -54.61
N SER A 73 31.75 32.54 -54.25
CA SER A 73 31.11 33.85 -54.13
C SER A 73 31.78 34.69 -53.05
N ALA A 74 32.19 35.90 -53.39
CA ALA A 74 32.79 36.86 -52.47
C ALA A 74 31.85 37.16 -51.29
N THR A 75 30.56 37.38 -51.57
CA THR A 75 29.53 37.60 -50.54
C THR A 75 29.42 36.41 -49.59
N THR A 76 29.36 35.18 -50.13
CA THR A 76 29.22 33.98 -49.29
C THR A 76 30.46 33.76 -48.41
N THR A 77 31.66 33.96 -48.95
CA THR A 77 32.92 33.75 -48.21
C THR A 77 33.14 34.83 -47.14
N ALA A 78 32.80 36.10 -47.44
CA ALA A 78 32.83 37.18 -46.47
C ALA A 78 31.80 36.97 -45.33
N LEU A 79 30.56 36.58 -45.65
CA LEU A 79 29.52 36.28 -44.64
C LEU A 79 29.91 35.08 -43.77
N LYS A 80 30.49 34.03 -44.36
CA LYS A 80 31.04 32.89 -43.59
C LYS A 80 32.16 33.33 -42.65
N ALA A 81 33.07 34.19 -43.11
CA ALA A 81 34.15 34.69 -42.28
C ALA A 81 33.62 35.53 -41.10
N ALA A 82 32.66 36.42 -41.36
CA ALA A 82 31.99 37.19 -40.32
C ALA A 82 31.24 36.31 -39.31
N GLY A 83 30.48 35.32 -39.80
CA GLY A 83 29.75 34.37 -38.95
C GLY A 83 30.68 33.48 -38.12
N HIS A 84 31.81 33.06 -38.68
CA HIS A 84 32.82 32.30 -37.95
C HIS A 84 33.46 33.14 -36.82
N LEU A 85 33.87 34.37 -37.11
CA LEU A 85 34.40 35.28 -36.09
C LEU A 85 33.36 35.59 -35.01
N TRP A 86 32.11 35.81 -35.38
CA TRP A 86 31.04 35.99 -34.39
C TRP A 86 30.82 34.75 -33.53
N GLY A 87 30.85 33.54 -34.15
CA GLY A 87 30.75 32.27 -33.44
C GLY A 87 31.92 31.97 -32.50
N LEU A 88 33.09 32.56 -32.75
CA LEU A 88 34.24 32.55 -31.83
C LEU A 88 34.13 33.60 -30.71
N GLY A 89 33.07 34.42 -30.69
CA GLY A 89 32.81 35.44 -29.68
C GLY A 89 33.43 36.81 -29.96
N TYR A 90 33.95 37.07 -31.17
CA TYR A 90 34.41 38.41 -31.53
C TYR A 90 33.24 39.37 -31.74
N ALA A 91 33.46 40.65 -31.40
CA ALA A 91 32.50 41.73 -31.58
C ALA A 91 32.35 42.13 -33.07
N VAL A 92 31.84 41.22 -33.89
CA VAL A 92 31.46 41.49 -35.28
C VAL A 92 30.14 42.25 -35.28
N ALA A 93 30.12 43.42 -35.92
CA ALA A 93 28.90 44.20 -36.12
C ALA A 93 27.98 43.50 -37.14
N LEU A 94 27.21 42.51 -36.68
CA LEU A 94 26.30 41.72 -37.53
C LEU A 94 25.26 42.59 -38.24
N ASP A 95 24.87 43.71 -37.65
CA ASP A 95 23.97 44.66 -38.29
C ASP A 95 24.61 45.29 -39.54
N ALA A 96 25.90 45.63 -39.49
CA ALA A 96 26.64 46.14 -40.64
C ALA A 96 26.83 45.06 -41.72
N VAL A 97 27.13 43.82 -41.29
CA VAL A 97 27.29 42.65 -42.17
C VAL A 97 26.00 42.34 -42.94
N ASN A 98 24.85 42.37 -42.25
CA ASN A 98 23.55 42.05 -42.83
C ASN A 98 22.95 43.20 -43.67
N ARG A 99 23.62 44.36 -43.73
CA ARG A 99 23.16 45.57 -44.44
C ARG A 99 23.93 45.85 -45.73
N GLU A 100 24.56 44.85 -46.35
CA GLU A 100 25.47 44.99 -47.50
C GLU A 100 24.87 45.67 -48.76
N VAL A 101 23.57 45.98 -48.77
CA VAL A 101 22.95 46.79 -49.81
C VAL A 101 21.99 47.81 -49.20
N ALA A 102 22.54 48.93 -48.71
CA ALA A 102 21.78 50.16 -48.39
C ALA A 102 20.97 50.71 -49.58
N THR A 103 21.01 50.06 -50.75
CA THR A 103 20.23 50.37 -51.96
C THR A 103 19.05 49.42 -52.22
N THR A 104 18.75 48.43 -51.35
CA THR A 104 17.51 47.64 -51.48
C THR A 104 16.42 48.17 -50.55
N ALA A 105 15.30 48.59 -51.13
CA ALA A 105 14.14 49.19 -50.46
C ALA A 105 13.38 48.26 -49.47
N LYS A 106 13.95 47.10 -49.11
CA LYS A 106 13.28 46.09 -48.27
C LYS A 106 13.75 46.20 -46.83
N LYS A 107 12.82 46.53 -45.93
CA LYS A 107 13.06 46.52 -44.48
C LYS A 107 13.35 45.08 -44.01
N PRO A 108 14.25 44.87 -43.04
CA PRO A 108 14.44 43.56 -42.43
C PRO A 108 13.11 43.07 -41.84
N GLN A 109 12.80 41.79 -42.05
CA GLN A 109 11.60 41.16 -41.51
C GLN A 109 11.95 40.36 -40.25
N PRO A 110 11.14 40.43 -39.18
CA PRO A 110 11.34 39.59 -38.01
C PRO A 110 11.08 38.12 -38.39
N VAL A 111 11.95 37.23 -37.93
CA VAL A 111 11.71 35.78 -37.97
C VAL A 111 10.88 35.43 -36.75
N ALA A 112 9.59 35.15 -36.95
CA ALA A 112 8.62 34.99 -35.87
C ALA A 112 8.46 33.54 -35.38
N ASP A 113 9.04 32.58 -36.09
CA ASP A 113 8.84 31.14 -35.96
C ASP A 113 10.11 30.39 -35.54
N LEU A 114 11.00 31.03 -34.78
CA LEU A 114 12.16 30.37 -34.21
C LEU A 114 11.73 29.35 -33.13
N PRO A 115 12.32 28.14 -33.12
CA PRO A 115 12.07 27.18 -32.05
C PRO A 115 12.52 27.76 -30.70
N SER A 116 11.82 27.40 -29.63
CA SER A 116 12.27 27.70 -28.27
C SER A 116 13.60 26.99 -27.97
N TYR A 117 14.32 27.50 -26.98
CA TYR A 117 15.54 26.86 -26.51
C TYR A 117 15.24 25.42 -26.05
N PRO A 118 15.87 24.39 -26.62
CA PRO A 118 15.61 23.00 -26.27
C PRO A 118 16.31 22.68 -24.94
N TRP A 119 15.59 22.84 -23.83
CA TRP A 119 16.09 22.44 -22.52
C TRP A 119 16.41 20.94 -22.50
N ASN A 120 17.52 20.56 -21.85
CA ASN A 120 17.84 19.15 -21.62
C ASN A 120 16.89 18.60 -20.53
N HIS A 121 16.07 17.62 -20.90
CA HIS A 121 15.12 16.94 -20.03
C HIS A 121 15.52 15.47 -19.72
N ASP A 122 16.80 15.11 -19.96
CA ASP A 122 17.33 13.76 -19.69
C ASP A 122 17.27 13.40 -18.20
N ASN A 123 17.28 14.40 -17.31
CA ASN A 123 17.24 14.20 -15.86
C ASN A 123 15.97 14.79 -15.25
N SER A 124 15.37 14.05 -14.32
CA SER A 124 14.31 14.54 -13.45
C SER A 124 14.91 15.06 -12.14
N TYR A 125 14.62 16.32 -11.82
CA TYR A 125 15.02 16.95 -10.55
C TYR A 125 13.84 16.94 -9.58
N TRP A 126 13.44 15.74 -9.13
CA TRP A 126 12.33 15.53 -8.19
C TRP A 126 12.80 14.70 -6.99
N PHE A 127 12.58 15.20 -5.78
CA PHE A 127 12.79 14.45 -4.54
C PHE A 127 11.45 14.19 -3.86
N GLU A 128 11.21 12.94 -3.50
CA GLU A 128 10.02 12.50 -2.78
C GLU A 128 10.45 11.52 -1.69
N ALA A 129 9.96 11.71 -0.47
CA ALA A 129 10.19 10.76 0.61
C ALA A 129 9.52 9.42 0.28
N ALA A 130 10.14 8.30 0.68
CA ALA A 130 9.60 6.96 0.45
C ALA A 130 8.15 6.83 0.95
N ALA A 131 7.88 7.32 2.16
CA ALA A 131 6.55 7.45 2.75
C ALA A 131 5.52 8.14 1.84
N ALA A 132 5.86 9.33 1.33
CA ALA A 132 4.98 10.08 0.45
C ALA A 132 4.76 9.36 -0.88
N LYS A 133 5.82 8.73 -1.42
CA LYS A 133 5.75 7.94 -2.64
C LYS A 133 4.86 6.72 -2.47
N GLU A 134 4.97 5.99 -1.36
CA GLU A 134 4.15 4.80 -1.05
C GLU A 134 2.68 5.17 -0.83
N GLN A 135 2.41 6.29 -0.13
CA GLN A 135 1.04 6.82 -0.01
C GLN A 135 0.46 7.25 -1.36
N ARG A 136 1.28 7.82 -2.27
CA ARG A 136 0.85 8.24 -3.60
C ARG A 136 0.68 7.06 -4.57
N LEU A 137 1.43 5.99 -4.37
CA LEU A 137 1.49 4.80 -5.24
C LEU A 137 0.97 3.54 -4.53
N LEU A 138 -0.06 3.69 -3.69
CA LEU A 138 -0.71 2.56 -3.02
C LEU A 138 -1.15 1.52 -4.06
N GLU A 139 -0.70 0.27 -3.88
CA GLU A 139 -1.09 -0.84 -4.76
C GLU A 139 -2.56 -1.25 -4.53
N GLN A 140 -3.07 -1.05 -3.31
CA GLN A 140 -4.43 -1.37 -2.92
C GLN A 140 -5.09 -0.17 -2.21
N PRO A 141 -6.42 0.02 -2.38
CA PRO A 141 -7.14 1.06 -1.67
C PRO A 141 -7.18 0.78 -0.16
N ARG A 142 -7.40 1.82 0.64
CA ARG A 142 -7.78 1.68 2.05
C ARG A 142 -9.10 0.90 2.14
N THR A 143 -9.12 -0.21 2.87
CA THR A 143 -10.35 -0.98 3.12
C THR A 143 -10.98 -0.62 4.46
N ASP A 144 -12.28 -0.87 4.59
CA ASP A 144 -13.09 -0.53 5.78
C ASP A 144 -12.58 -1.18 7.07
N LEU A 145 -12.22 -2.47 7.00
CA LEU A 145 -11.90 -3.29 8.18
C LEU A 145 -10.41 -3.21 8.56
N LEU A 146 -9.50 -3.24 7.58
CA LEU A 146 -8.05 -3.33 7.81
C LEU A 146 -7.30 -2.00 7.63
N GLY A 147 -7.79 -1.13 6.74
CA GLY A 147 -7.13 0.13 6.42
C GLY A 147 -6.04 -0.02 5.35
N VAL A 148 -4.86 0.57 5.60
CA VAL A 148 -3.71 0.58 4.67
C VAL A 148 -2.45 0.04 5.33
N PRO A 149 -1.54 -0.60 4.59
CA PRO A 149 -0.20 -0.93 5.08
C PRO A 149 0.55 0.34 5.56
N ILE A 150 1.36 0.20 6.61
CA ILE A 150 2.22 1.26 7.13
C ILE A 150 3.54 1.29 6.34
N GLU A 151 4.10 2.49 6.21
CA GLU A 151 5.32 2.83 5.47
C GLU A 151 6.54 1.97 5.82
N ASN A 152 7.46 1.80 4.86
CA ASN A 152 8.74 1.08 5.04
C ASN A 152 8.55 -0.31 5.65
N ASP A 153 7.47 -0.99 5.25
CA ASP A 153 6.99 -2.22 5.85
C ASP A 153 8.13 -3.24 5.89
N ASN A 154 8.67 -3.45 7.09
CA ASN A 154 9.61 -4.52 7.33
C ASN A 154 8.90 -5.79 6.87
N PRO A 155 9.34 -6.47 5.79
CA PRO A 155 8.57 -7.56 5.21
C PRO A 155 8.40 -8.74 6.18
N PHE A 156 9.22 -8.78 7.25
CA PHE A 156 9.15 -9.74 8.34
C PHE A 156 8.16 -9.35 9.45
N GLU A 157 7.81 -8.07 9.58
CA GLU A 157 6.90 -7.54 10.59
C GLU A 157 5.87 -6.58 9.99
N PRO A 158 4.99 -7.05 9.08
CA PRO A 158 4.12 -6.14 8.38
C PRO A 158 3.09 -5.50 9.31
N GLN A 159 2.75 -4.24 9.04
CA GLN A 159 1.80 -3.47 9.84
C GLN A 159 0.74 -2.78 8.99
N TRP A 160 -0.46 -2.66 9.54
CA TRP A 160 -1.58 -1.93 8.95
C TRP A 160 -2.10 -0.88 9.90
N ARG A 161 -2.55 0.24 9.34
CA ARG A 161 -3.20 1.34 10.06
C ARG A 161 -4.59 1.59 9.47
N ASN A 162 -5.56 1.74 10.36
CA ASN A 162 -6.89 2.20 9.99
C ASN A 162 -7.40 3.27 10.96
N PHE A 163 -8.45 3.98 10.57
CA PHE A 163 -9.21 4.88 11.42
C PHE A 163 -10.66 4.40 11.43
N LEU A 164 -11.08 3.76 12.53
CA LEU A 164 -12.45 3.29 12.67
C LEU A 164 -13.32 4.42 13.18
N SER A 165 -14.42 4.71 12.48
CA SER A 165 -15.41 5.70 12.87
C SER A 165 -16.81 5.21 12.55
N VAL A 166 -17.78 5.60 13.36
CA VAL A 166 -19.22 5.36 13.10
C VAL A 166 -19.63 5.97 11.76
N ARG A 167 -19.12 7.16 11.43
CA ARG A 167 -19.48 7.86 10.19
C ARG A 167 -19.11 7.09 8.93
N GLU A 168 -17.98 6.37 8.95
CA GLU A 168 -17.55 5.54 7.83
C GLU A 168 -18.14 4.13 7.90
N ASN A 169 -18.33 3.57 9.11
CA ASN A 169 -18.80 2.21 9.34
C ASN A 169 -20.02 2.19 10.29
N PRO A 170 -21.22 2.63 9.85
CA PRO A 170 -22.37 2.82 10.74
C PRO A 170 -22.86 1.53 11.41
N TRP A 171 -22.65 0.37 10.78
CA TRP A 171 -23.01 -0.94 11.34
C TRP A 171 -22.40 -1.16 12.73
N VAL A 172 -21.26 -0.53 13.06
CA VAL A 172 -20.60 -0.74 14.36
C VAL A 172 -21.45 -0.25 15.53
N GLU A 173 -22.35 0.72 15.32
CA GLU A 173 -23.25 1.21 16.37
C GLU A 173 -24.26 0.18 16.85
N ASP A 174 -24.51 -0.86 16.05
CA ASP A 174 -25.38 -1.96 16.42
C ASP A 174 -24.68 -2.97 17.36
N HIS A 175 -23.41 -2.79 17.71
CA HIS A 175 -22.73 -3.64 18.69
C HIS A 175 -22.43 -2.85 19.97
N LYS A 176 -23.41 -2.81 20.89
CA LYS A 176 -23.30 -2.10 22.17
C LYS A 176 -23.23 -3.06 23.33
N ILE A 177 -22.22 -2.88 24.19
CA ILE A 177 -22.09 -3.62 25.44
C ILE A 177 -22.11 -2.63 26.60
N THR A 178 -23.03 -2.83 27.54
CA THR A 178 -23.32 -1.93 28.67
C THR A 178 -23.51 -0.47 28.26
N GLY A 179 -24.14 -0.25 27.10
CA GLY A 179 -24.40 1.09 26.53
C GLY A 179 -23.21 1.71 25.77
N THR A 180 -22.06 1.04 25.71
CA THR A 180 -20.87 1.50 24.98
C THR A 180 -20.75 0.80 23.64
N THR A 181 -20.55 1.56 22.56
CA THR A 181 -20.26 0.99 21.23
C THR A 181 -18.87 0.37 21.23
N LEU A 182 -18.81 -0.96 21.11
CA LEU A 182 -17.57 -1.71 21.03
C LEU A 182 -17.41 -2.25 19.62
N TYR A 183 -16.20 -2.16 19.07
CA TYR A 183 -15.86 -2.95 17.90
C TYR A 183 -15.85 -4.44 18.30
N PRO A 184 -16.54 -5.31 17.55
CA PRO A 184 -16.71 -6.70 17.95
C PRO A 184 -15.37 -7.43 18.02
N GLY A 185 -15.22 -8.35 18.97
CA GLY A 185 -14.02 -9.19 19.09
C GLY A 185 -13.75 -9.99 17.81
N ALA A 186 -14.82 -10.47 17.17
CA ALA A 186 -14.79 -11.07 15.84
C ALA A 186 -14.12 -10.17 14.79
N GLY A 187 -14.36 -8.86 14.85
CA GLY A 187 -13.78 -7.88 13.94
C GLY A 187 -12.26 -7.75 14.09
N LEU A 188 -11.73 -7.91 15.31
CA LEU A 188 -10.28 -7.88 15.55
C LEU A 188 -9.57 -9.05 14.88
N LEU A 189 -10.20 -10.23 14.87
CA LEU A 189 -9.70 -11.42 14.17
C LEU A 189 -9.80 -11.26 12.65
N ILE A 190 -10.89 -10.64 12.16
CA ILE A 190 -11.08 -10.38 10.73
C ILE A 190 -10.03 -9.41 10.19
N MET A 191 -9.54 -8.45 10.98
CA MET A 191 -8.38 -7.64 10.56
C MET A 191 -7.19 -8.53 10.18
N VAL A 192 -6.90 -9.57 10.97
CA VAL A 192 -5.81 -10.50 10.68
C VAL A 192 -6.10 -11.32 9.42
N VAL A 193 -7.33 -11.79 9.24
CA VAL A 193 -7.74 -12.52 8.03
C VAL A 193 -7.56 -11.67 6.77
N GLU A 194 -8.03 -10.42 6.79
CA GLU A 194 -7.85 -9.50 5.66
C GLU A 194 -6.36 -9.17 5.42
N ALA A 195 -5.56 -9.08 6.48
CA ALA A 195 -4.12 -8.87 6.35
C ALA A 195 -3.43 -10.08 5.70
N VAL A 196 -3.82 -11.30 6.08
CA VAL A 196 -3.36 -12.53 5.40
C VAL A 196 -3.70 -12.49 3.93
N ARG A 197 -4.92 -12.08 3.54
CA ARG A 197 -5.31 -11.94 2.12
C ARG A 197 -4.43 -10.96 1.35
N GLN A 198 -3.97 -9.88 1.98
CA GLN A 198 -3.01 -8.96 1.36
C GLN A 198 -1.61 -9.58 1.25
N ILE A 199 -1.12 -10.22 2.33
CA ILE A 199 0.20 -10.88 2.36
C ILE A 199 0.31 -11.96 1.26
N VAL A 200 -0.72 -12.78 1.11
CA VAL A 200 -0.75 -13.91 0.16
C VAL A 200 -1.42 -13.55 -1.17
N SER A 201 -1.60 -12.26 -1.47
CA SER A 201 -2.41 -11.80 -2.62
C SER A 201 -2.04 -12.44 -3.97
N LYS A 202 -0.76 -12.80 -4.18
CA LYS A 202 -0.29 -13.49 -5.39
C LYS A 202 -0.65 -14.98 -5.44
N ASP A 203 -0.82 -15.61 -4.28
CA ASP A 203 -1.04 -17.05 -4.09
C ASP A 203 -2.36 -17.34 -3.37
N VAL A 204 -3.31 -16.39 -3.34
CA VAL A 204 -4.57 -16.49 -2.58
C VAL A 204 -5.39 -17.72 -2.97
N ALA A 205 -5.29 -18.16 -4.23
CA ALA A 205 -5.97 -19.36 -4.72
C ALA A 205 -5.45 -20.66 -4.08
N ALA A 206 -4.19 -20.66 -3.63
CA ALA A 206 -3.54 -21.78 -2.96
C ALA A 206 -3.83 -21.80 -1.44
N VAL A 207 -4.40 -20.73 -0.87
CA VAL A 207 -4.79 -20.68 0.54
C VAL A 207 -6.16 -21.31 0.72
N GLU A 208 -6.27 -22.20 1.71
CA GLU A 208 -7.50 -22.84 2.14
C GLU A 208 -8.19 -22.02 3.24
N GLY A 209 -7.41 -21.51 4.20
CA GLY A 209 -7.96 -20.80 5.34
C GLY A 209 -6.89 -20.26 6.29
N VAL A 210 -7.34 -19.68 7.39
CA VAL A 210 -6.51 -19.21 8.49
C VAL A 210 -6.93 -19.92 9.77
N GLU A 211 -5.96 -20.42 10.53
CA GLU A 211 -6.19 -21.06 11.82
C GLU A 211 -5.49 -20.28 12.93
N PHE A 212 -6.29 -19.65 13.79
CA PHE A 212 -5.85 -18.94 14.98
C PHE A 212 -5.66 -19.89 16.15
N HIS A 213 -4.67 -19.60 17.00
CA HIS A 213 -4.35 -20.32 18.22
C HIS A 213 -4.06 -19.36 19.36
N ASP A 214 -4.50 -19.72 20.56
CA ASP A 214 -4.22 -19.01 21.82
C ASP A 214 -4.52 -17.50 21.75
N VAL A 215 -5.72 -17.18 21.26
CA VAL A 215 -6.18 -15.81 21.14
C VAL A 215 -6.62 -15.28 22.51
N SER A 216 -6.09 -14.12 22.88
CA SER A 216 -6.50 -13.36 24.05
C SER A 216 -7.13 -12.04 23.64
N PHE A 217 -8.25 -11.70 24.29
CA PHE A 217 -8.92 -10.42 24.19
C PHE A 217 -8.69 -9.66 25.50
N ASP A 218 -7.72 -8.73 25.49
CA ASP A 218 -7.31 -8.02 26.70
C ASP A 218 -8.35 -6.97 27.12
N ARG A 219 -8.86 -6.21 26.13
CA ARG A 219 -9.76 -5.07 26.34
C ARG A 219 -10.66 -4.84 25.13
N GLY A 220 -11.91 -4.49 25.38
CA GLY A 220 -12.83 -4.03 24.33
C GLY A 220 -12.31 -2.77 23.63
N LEU A 221 -12.46 -2.72 22.30
CA LEU A 221 -12.09 -1.56 21.50
C LEU A 221 -13.30 -0.64 21.37
N VAL A 222 -13.27 0.49 22.09
CA VAL A 222 -14.37 1.46 22.11
C VAL A 222 -14.35 2.31 20.84
N ILE A 223 -15.47 2.37 20.13
CA ILE A 223 -15.65 3.30 19.00
C ILE A 223 -16.39 4.54 19.51
N PRO A 224 -15.80 5.73 19.44
CA PRO A 224 -16.50 6.94 19.85
C PRO A 224 -17.64 7.26 18.87
N SER A 225 -18.73 7.83 19.39
CA SER A 225 -19.86 8.27 18.54
C SER A 225 -19.45 9.38 17.56
N GLU A 226 -18.45 10.19 17.94
CA GLU A 226 -17.89 11.27 17.13
C GLU A 226 -16.37 11.12 17.02
N GLY A 227 -15.85 11.36 15.81
CA GLY A 227 -14.43 11.18 15.51
C GLY A 227 -14.06 9.75 15.09
N ALA A 228 -12.78 9.43 15.17
CA ALA A 228 -12.24 8.13 14.79
C ALA A 228 -11.20 7.64 15.79
N VAL A 229 -11.09 6.33 15.93
CA VAL A 229 -10.00 5.67 16.66
C VAL A 229 -8.99 5.12 15.68
N GLU A 230 -7.71 5.43 15.88
CA GLU A 230 -6.65 4.83 15.08
C GLU A 230 -6.42 3.41 15.55
N THR A 231 -6.52 2.44 14.65
CA THR A 231 -6.16 1.05 14.93
C THR A 231 -4.88 0.68 14.21
N ARG A 232 -4.11 -0.22 14.83
CA ARG A 232 -2.90 -0.79 14.25
C ARG A 232 -2.89 -2.29 14.43
N LEU A 233 -2.77 -3.02 13.33
CA LEU A 233 -2.45 -4.44 13.34
C LEU A 233 -0.95 -4.58 13.09
N SER A 234 -0.27 -5.35 13.93
CA SER A 234 1.10 -5.78 13.70
C SER A 234 1.14 -7.30 13.60
N ILE A 235 1.74 -7.82 12.55
CA ILE A 235 2.01 -9.25 12.40
C ILE A 235 3.52 -9.45 12.47
N SER A 236 4.00 -10.40 13.26
CA SER A 236 5.38 -10.87 13.22
C SER A 236 5.42 -12.20 12.49
N LYS A 237 6.05 -12.22 11.32
CA LYS A 237 6.10 -13.43 10.50
C LYS A 237 7.09 -14.42 11.11
N SER A 238 6.65 -15.68 11.21
CA SER A 238 7.56 -16.78 11.44
C SER A 238 8.54 -16.95 10.27
N THR A 239 9.78 -17.35 10.58
CA THR A 239 10.82 -17.66 9.60
C THR A 239 10.75 -19.10 9.08
N ALA A 240 9.99 -19.99 9.75
CA ALA A 240 9.81 -21.37 9.34
C ALA A 240 8.33 -21.63 8.99
N ALA A 241 8.10 -22.40 7.94
CA ALA A 241 6.75 -22.69 7.43
C ALA A 241 5.84 -23.37 8.47
N ASP A 242 6.42 -24.17 9.37
CA ASP A 242 5.69 -24.96 10.36
C ASP A 242 5.47 -24.22 11.70
N LEU A 243 5.97 -22.99 11.82
CA LEU A 243 5.84 -22.18 13.03
C LEU A 243 4.77 -21.09 12.81
N PRO A 244 3.94 -20.80 13.82
CA PRO A 244 2.83 -19.87 13.65
C PRO A 244 3.36 -18.43 13.57
N HIS A 245 2.65 -17.61 12.81
CA HIS A 245 2.81 -16.16 12.86
C HIS A 245 2.17 -15.64 14.15
N SER A 246 2.65 -14.52 14.68
CA SER A 246 1.97 -13.85 15.80
C SER A 246 1.38 -12.53 15.35
N PHE A 247 0.32 -12.10 16.03
CA PHE A 247 -0.33 -10.82 15.77
C PHE A 247 -0.68 -10.09 17.05
N VAL A 248 -0.75 -8.77 16.95
CA VAL A 248 -1.28 -7.90 18.01
C VAL A 248 -2.06 -6.75 17.38
N VAL A 249 -3.25 -6.48 17.92
CA VAL A 249 -4.10 -5.36 17.54
C VAL A 249 -4.08 -4.30 18.65
N PHE A 250 -3.74 -3.08 18.26
CA PHE A 250 -3.71 -1.90 19.11
C PHE A 250 -4.70 -0.85 18.64
N SER A 251 -5.07 0.05 19.55
CA SER A 251 -5.73 1.30 19.18
C SER A 251 -5.23 2.49 19.98
N ARG A 252 -5.45 3.70 19.46
CA ARG A 252 -5.27 4.95 20.20
C ARG A 252 -6.27 6.00 19.73
N VAL A 253 -6.61 6.92 20.62
CA VAL A 253 -7.46 8.08 20.31
C VAL A 253 -6.59 9.34 20.35
N GLY A 254 -6.53 10.07 19.23
CA GLY A 254 -5.65 11.24 19.08
C GLY A 254 -4.19 10.90 19.39
N ASP A 255 -3.54 11.74 20.20
CA ASP A 255 -2.16 11.54 20.67
C ASP A 255 -2.06 10.76 22.00
N GLY A 256 -3.13 10.06 22.38
CA GLY A 256 -3.18 9.23 23.57
C GLY A 256 -2.25 7.99 23.49
N PRO A 257 -2.09 7.28 24.62
CA PRO A 257 -1.31 6.05 24.65
C PRO A 257 -1.96 4.95 23.81
N TRP A 258 -1.13 4.04 23.28
CA TRP A 258 -1.60 2.83 22.64
C TRP A 258 -2.18 1.85 23.66
N VAL A 259 -3.33 1.27 23.32
CA VAL A 259 -3.99 0.22 24.11
C VAL A 259 -3.97 -1.07 23.30
N ARG A 260 -3.56 -2.16 23.93
CA ARG A 260 -3.61 -3.51 23.35
C ARG A 260 -5.02 -4.09 23.54
N HIS A 261 -5.58 -4.67 22.47
CA HIS A 261 -6.94 -5.21 22.47
C HIS A 261 -6.98 -6.71 22.26
N CYS A 262 -6.20 -7.22 21.31
CA CYS A 262 -6.20 -8.63 20.97
C CYS A 262 -4.80 -9.07 20.54
N SER A 263 -4.42 -10.27 20.93
CA SER A 263 -3.18 -10.90 20.48
C SER A 263 -3.34 -12.41 20.41
N GLY A 264 -2.51 -13.06 19.61
CA GLY A 264 -2.49 -14.50 19.49
C GLY A 264 -1.53 -14.93 18.40
N SER A 265 -1.67 -16.19 17.98
CA SER A 265 -0.90 -16.76 16.90
C SER A 265 -1.81 -17.32 15.82
N PHE A 266 -1.30 -17.49 14.60
CA PHE A 266 -2.06 -18.07 13.51
C PHE A 266 -1.19 -18.79 12.49
N TYR A 267 -1.78 -19.77 11.82
CA TYR A 267 -1.25 -20.46 10.66
C TYR A 267 -2.03 -20.08 9.41
N ILE A 268 -1.31 -19.98 8.29
CA ILE A 268 -1.92 -19.92 6.96
C ILE A 268 -2.01 -21.35 6.46
N ILE A 269 -3.23 -21.84 6.24
CA ILE A 269 -3.46 -23.21 5.78
C ILE A 269 -3.50 -23.18 4.26
N TYR A 270 -2.56 -23.89 3.63
CA TYR A 270 -2.50 -24.03 2.18
C TYR A 270 -3.23 -25.29 1.74
N LYS A 271 -3.93 -25.19 0.60
CA LYS A 271 -4.57 -26.34 -0.05
C LYS A 271 -3.50 -27.36 -0.41
N ASN A 272 -3.75 -28.63 -0.11
CA ASN A 272 -2.91 -29.72 -0.56
C ASN A 272 -3.49 -30.31 -1.86
N PRO A 273 -2.86 -30.13 -3.03
CA PRO A 273 -3.38 -30.64 -4.31
C PRO A 273 -3.49 -32.17 -4.36
N SER A 274 -2.75 -32.86 -3.47
CA SER A 274 -2.67 -34.33 -3.42
C SER A 274 -3.66 -34.96 -2.45
N MET A 275 -4.43 -34.17 -1.69
CA MET A 275 -5.45 -34.66 -0.77
C MET A 275 -6.83 -34.16 -1.21
N THR A 276 -7.75 -35.09 -1.42
CA THR A 276 -9.16 -34.77 -1.62
C THR A 276 -9.81 -34.45 -0.27
N PHE A 277 -10.69 -33.45 -0.23
CA PHE A 277 -11.42 -33.11 0.99
C PHE A 277 -12.20 -34.34 1.51
N GLY A 278 -11.99 -34.70 2.78
CA GLY A 278 -12.51 -35.95 3.38
C GLY A 278 -11.49 -37.07 3.56
N GLU A 279 -10.27 -36.93 3.04
CA GLU A 279 -9.17 -37.87 3.26
C GLU A 279 -8.25 -37.43 4.41
N GLY A 280 -7.69 -38.40 5.15
CA GLY A 280 -6.76 -38.13 6.25
C GLY A 280 -7.41 -37.62 7.54
N LEU A 281 -6.59 -37.09 8.45
CA LEU A 281 -7.02 -36.67 9.79
C LEU A 281 -8.08 -35.57 9.76
N ALA A 282 -7.99 -34.61 8.83
CA ALA A 282 -8.97 -33.54 8.68
C ALA A 282 -10.36 -34.05 8.25
N GLY A 283 -10.41 -35.08 7.39
CA GLY A 283 -11.66 -35.72 7.00
C GLY A 283 -12.33 -36.48 8.15
N LEU A 284 -11.54 -37.19 8.96
CA LEU A 284 -12.04 -37.88 10.16
C LEU A 284 -12.56 -36.90 11.21
N GLU A 285 -11.84 -35.79 11.42
CA GLU A 285 -12.28 -34.72 12.31
C GLU A 285 -13.60 -34.09 11.82
N TRP A 286 -13.71 -33.80 10.52
CA TRP A 286 -14.95 -33.30 9.92
C TRP A 286 -16.14 -34.25 10.12
N ASN A 287 -15.95 -35.55 9.88
CA ASN A 287 -17.00 -36.55 10.10
C ASN A 287 -17.50 -36.54 11.56
N THR A 288 -16.59 -36.34 12.51
CA THR A 288 -16.94 -36.21 13.94
C THR A 288 -17.84 -35.00 14.19
N TYR A 289 -17.57 -33.87 13.52
CA TYR A 289 -18.43 -32.68 13.62
C TYR A 289 -19.82 -32.90 13.01
N VAL A 290 -19.91 -33.61 11.88
CA VAL A 290 -21.17 -33.97 11.23
C VAL A 290 -22.00 -34.92 12.10
N GLU A 291 -21.38 -35.98 12.63
CA GLU A 291 -22.03 -36.94 13.53
C GLU A 291 -22.55 -36.24 14.80
N THR A 292 -21.77 -35.30 15.35
CA THR A 292 -22.18 -34.49 16.50
C THR A 292 -23.42 -33.66 16.19
N TYR A 293 -23.47 -33.00 15.03
CA TYR A 293 -24.65 -32.24 14.61
C TYR A 293 -25.90 -33.13 14.48
N GLN A 294 -25.78 -34.27 13.80
CA GLN A 294 -26.87 -35.23 13.65
C GLN A 294 -27.37 -35.74 15.01
N LYS A 295 -26.46 -36.00 15.94
CA LYS A 295 -26.79 -36.37 17.31
C LYS A 295 -27.54 -35.26 18.03
N LEU A 296 -27.09 -34.00 17.93
CA LEU A 296 -27.77 -32.86 18.54
C LEU A 296 -29.19 -32.67 17.99
N GLN A 297 -29.39 -32.86 16.69
CA GLN A 297 -30.72 -32.82 16.06
C GLN A 297 -31.65 -33.94 16.53
N SER A 298 -31.10 -35.07 16.98
CA SER A 298 -31.87 -36.19 17.54
C SER A 298 -32.25 -36.01 19.02
N LEU A 299 -31.62 -35.08 19.73
CA LEU A 299 -31.93 -34.78 21.13
C LEU A 299 -33.27 -34.05 21.27
N PRO A 300 -33.98 -34.22 22.41
CA PRO A 300 -35.06 -33.32 22.77
C PRO A 300 -34.56 -31.88 22.72
N SER A 301 -35.24 -31.04 21.95
CA SER A 301 -34.86 -29.64 21.79
C SER A 301 -36.05 -28.72 21.89
N GLN A 302 -35.79 -27.50 22.39
CA GLN A 302 -36.78 -26.45 22.49
C GLN A 302 -36.39 -25.33 21.53
N GLU A 303 -37.33 -24.95 20.66
CA GLU A 303 -37.16 -23.78 19.81
C GLU A 303 -37.02 -22.52 20.66
N VAL A 304 -35.98 -21.75 20.37
CA VAL A 304 -35.69 -20.48 21.04
C VAL A 304 -36.30 -19.36 20.21
N ASP A 305 -37.18 -18.57 20.82
CA ASP A 305 -37.64 -17.31 20.24
C ASP A 305 -36.45 -16.34 20.18
N VAL A 306 -35.84 -16.22 19.00
CA VAL A 306 -34.65 -15.41 18.75
C VAL A 306 -34.90 -13.92 19.02
N ALA A 307 -36.09 -13.41 18.70
CA ALA A 307 -36.43 -12.02 18.97
C ALA A 307 -36.52 -11.75 20.48
N LYS A 308 -37.07 -12.71 21.24
CA LYS A 308 -37.08 -12.64 22.71
C LYS A 308 -35.68 -12.81 23.30
N LEU A 309 -34.82 -13.65 22.71
CA LEU A 309 -33.43 -13.81 23.11
C LEU A 309 -32.70 -12.47 23.05
N TYR A 310 -32.69 -11.79 21.90
CA TYR A 310 -32.02 -10.49 21.77
C TYR A 310 -32.61 -9.41 22.68
N LYS A 311 -33.94 -9.39 22.89
CA LYS A 311 -34.57 -8.50 23.90
C LYS A 311 -34.11 -8.77 25.33
N ASN A 312 -33.80 -10.02 25.66
CA ASN A 312 -33.27 -10.37 26.98
C ASN A 312 -31.79 -9.97 27.10
N LEU A 313 -30.99 -10.16 26.04
CA LEU A 313 -29.60 -9.72 25.99
C LEU A 313 -29.47 -8.20 26.17
N ASP A 314 -30.33 -7.43 25.52
CA ASP A 314 -30.39 -5.97 25.65
C ASP A 314 -30.61 -5.53 27.12
N LYS A 315 -31.51 -6.22 27.85
CA LYS A 315 -31.74 -5.97 29.29
C LYS A 315 -30.53 -6.28 30.17
N LEU A 316 -29.66 -7.19 29.73
CA LEU A 316 -28.40 -7.52 30.42
C LEU A 316 -27.27 -6.56 30.05
N GLY A 317 -27.52 -5.63 29.11
CA GLY A 317 -26.53 -4.69 28.59
C GLY A 317 -25.88 -5.13 27.29
N MET A 318 -26.23 -6.28 26.72
CA MET A 318 -25.74 -6.72 25.40
C MET A 318 -26.73 -6.26 24.32
N GLY A 319 -26.62 -4.98 23.95
CA GLY A 319 -27.48 -4.31 22.99
C GLY A 319 -27.01 -4.53 21.55
N TYR A 320 -27.53 -5.57 20.91
CA TYR A 320 -27.31 -5.84 19.50
C TYR A 320 -28.40 -5.20 18.64
N GLY A 321 -28.03 -4.37 17.67
CA GLY A 321 -28.92 -3.77 16.69
C GLY A 321 -29.14 -4.65 15.45
N PRO A 322 -29.89 -4.16 14.45
CA PRO A 322 -30.31 -4.96 13.30
C PRO A 322 -29.19 -5.67 12.54
N THR A 323 -28.01 -5.04 12.41
CA THR A 323 -26.89 -5.66 11.70
C THR A 323 -26.18 -6.76 12.48
N PHE A 324 -26.43 -6.91 13.80
CA PHE A 324 -25.87 -7.96 14.67
C PHE A 324 -26.90 -9.01 15.14
N GLN A 325 -28.19 -8.83 14.88
CA GLN A 325 -29.24 -9.80 15.23
C GLN A 325 -29.43 -10.88 14.15
N ASN A 326 -28.38 -11.63 13.85
CA ASN A 326 -28.31 -12.44 12.62
C ASN A 326 -28.67 -13.92 12.79
N LEU A 327 -29.06 -14.34 13.99
CA LEU A 327 -29.58 -15.69 14.23
C LEU A 327 -30.96 -15.79 13.56
N SER A 328 -31.16 -16.75 12.66
CA SER A 328 -32.43 -16.95 11.95
C SER A 328 -33.31 -18.01 12.60
N SER A 329 -32.69 -19.10 13.06
CA SER A 329 -33.35 -20.13 13.85
C SER A 329 -32.40 -20.66 14.89
N LEU A 330 -32.93 -21.10 16.03
CA LEU A 330 -32.14 -21.65 17.12
C LEU A 330 -32.97 -22.64 17.93
N ALA A 331 -32.37 -23.79 18.22
CA ALA A 331 -32.96 -24.83 19.05
C ALA A 331 -31.97 -25.19 20.17
N ALA A 332 -32.41 -25.05 21.42
CA ALA A 332 -31.65 -25.46 22.59
C ALA A 332 -31.86 -26.96 22.83
N CYS A 333 -30.78 -27.73 22.83
CA CYS A 333 -30.82 -29.17 23.06
C CYS A 333 -30.76 -29.47 24.55
N THR A 334 -31.65 -30.34 25.03
CA THR A 334 -31.68 -30.79 26.41
C THR A 334 -31.13 -32.21 26.50
N GLN A 335 -30.10 -32.40 27.34
CA GLN A 335 -29.55 -33.71 27.64
C GLN A 335 -29.34 -33.84 29.15
N ASN A 336 -29.81 -34.94 29.74
CA ASN A 336 -29.70 -35.21 31.18
C ASN A 336 -30.26 -34.07 32.08
N GLY A 337 -31.27 -33.34 31.60
CA GLY A 337 -31.87 -32.21 32.32
C GLY A 337 -31.10 -30.89 32.21
N SER A 338 -30.03 -30.82 31.43
CA SER A 338 -29.24 -29.61 31.18
C SER A 338 -29.32 -29.17 29.72
N CYS A 339 -29.25 -27.85 29.48
CA CYS A 339 -29.23 -27.24 28.16
C CYS A 339 -27.82 -26.73 27.83
N ASP A 340 -26.91 -27.67 27.59
CA ASP A 340 -25.48 -27.39 27.36
C ASP A 340 -25.11 -27.35 25.86
N SER A 341 -26.10 -27.35 24.95
CA SER A 341 -25.85 -27.30 23.51
C SER A 341 -27.03 -26.71 22.75
N CYS A 342 -26.76 -26.19 21.56
CA CYS A 342 -27.79 -25.70 20.65
C CYS A 342 -27.37 -25.85 19.20
N TYR A 343 -28.33 -25.84 18.29
CA TYR A 343 -28.08 -25.72 16.86
C TYR A 343 -29.00 -24.71 16.21
N GLY A 344 -28.57 -24.15 15.07
CA GLY A 344 -29.32 -23.08 14.44
C GLY A 344 -28.79 -22.69 13.07
N THR A 345 -29.39 -21.62 12.55
CA THR A 345 -28.98 -20.99 11.30
C THR A 345 -28.64 -19.52 11.53
N ILE A 346 -27.62 -19.04 10.83
CA ILE A 346 -27.15 -17.64 10.87
C ILE A 346 -27.28 -17.09 9.47
N LYS A 347 -27.84 -15.89 9.33
CA LYS A 347 -27.99 -15.22 8.05
C LYS A 347 -26.98 -14.09 7.94
N VAL A 348 -26.26 -14.02 6.82
CA VAL A 348 -25.36 -12.91 6.55
C VAL A 348 -26.17 -11.60 6.47
N PRO A 349 -25.88 -10.59 7.32
CA PRO A 349 -26.58 -9.32 7.32
C PRO A 349 -26.31 -8.53 6.03
N ASP A 350 -27.23 -7.62 5.70
CA ASP A 350 -27.02 -6.61 4.66
C ASP A 350 -26.41 -5.34 5.28
N THR A 351 -25.13 -5.39 5.64
CA THR A 351 -24.42 -4.24 6.22
C THR A 351 -24.19 -3.14 5.21
N LYS A 352 -24.01 -3.49 3.93
CA LYS A 352 -23.93 -2.54 2.81
C LYS A 352 -25.11 -1.56 2.78
N SER A 353 -26.32 -2.00 3.12
CA SER A 353 -27.51 -1.13 3.14
C SER A 353 -27.44 0.04 4.14
N VAL A 354 -26.62 -0.07 5.19
CA VAL A 354 -26.45 1.00 6.20
C VAL A 354 -25.18 1.83 5.98
N MET A 355 -24.32 1.44 5.02
CA MET A 355 -23.08 2.14 4.73
C MET A 355 -23.32 3.42 3.92
N PRO A 356 -22.46 4.46 4.05
CA PRO A 356 -22.52 5.63 3.19
C PRO A 356 -22.48 5.26 1.70
N PHE A 357 -23.39 5.83 0.92
CA PHE A 357 -23.54 5.53 -0.52
C PHE A 357 -23.81 4.05 -0.85
N GLU A 358 -24.28 3.27 0.13
CA GLU A 358 -24.49 1.82 0.01
C GLU A 358 -23.24 1.12 -0.56
N TYR A 359 -22.06 1.54 -0.10
CA TYR A 359 -20.78 0.98 -0.55
C TYR A 359 -20.03 0.36 0.62
N GLU A 360 -19.48 -0.83 0.37
CA GLU A 360 -18.67 -1.57 1.32
C GLU A 360 -17.57 -2.29 0.53
N TYR A 361 -16.34 -2.27 1.03
CA TYR A 361 -15.24 -2.96 0.37
C TYR A 361 -15.42 -4.48 0.43
N PRO A 362 -15.00 -5.22 -0.63
CA PRO A 362 -15.01 -6.68 -0.60
C PRO A 362 -14.16 -7.22 0.56
N HIS A 363 -14.75 -8.12 1.34
CA HIS A 363 -14.15 -8.77 2.50
C HIS A 363 -14.49 -10.27 2.48
N LEU A 364 -13.74 -11.08 3.23
CA LEU A 364 -13.97 -12.53 3.30
C LEU A 364 -15.24 -12.86 4.10
N ILE A 365 -15.34 -12.25 5.29
CA ILE A 365 -16.46 -12.38 6.21
C ILE A 365 -16.61 -11.09 6.99
N HIS A 366 -17.85 -10.59 7.11
CA HIS A 366 -18.13 -9.38 7.85
C HIS A 366 -18.04 -9.63 9.37
N PRO A 367 -17.53 -8.69 10.19
CA PRO A 367 -17.51 -8.80 11.65
C PRO A 367 -18.84 -9.21 12.28
N ALA A 368 -19.94 -8.60 11.84
CA ALA A 368 -21.27 -8.92 12.35
C ALA A 368 -21.75 -10.36 12.00
N THR A 369 -21.22 -10.97 10.94
CA THR A 369 -21.51 -12.38 10.61
C THR A 369 -20.77 -13.32 11.55
N LEU A 370 -19.47 -13.11 11.75
CA LEU A 370 -18.66 -13.94 12.63
C LEU A 370 -19.08 -13.79 14.10
N ASP A 371 -19.43 -12.57 14.52
CA ASP A 371 -19.93 -12.30 15.88
C ASP A 371 -21.26 -13.02 16.15
N ALA A 372 -22.16 -13.07 15.15
CA ALA A 372 -23.40 -13.81 15.28
C ALA A 372 -23.21 -15.33 15.40
N ILE A 373 -22.09 -15.89 14.94
CA ILE A 373 -21.72 -17.28 15.21
C ILE A 373 -21.35 -17.43 16.69
N PHE A 374 -20.64 -16.45 17.28
CA PHE A 374 -20.35 -16.45 18.71
C PHE A 374 -21.62 -16.40 19.55
N HIS A 375 -22.70 -15.78 19.07
CA HIS A 375 -23.99 -15.76 19.78
C HIS A 375 -24.58 -17.15 20.02
N LEU A 376 -24.16 -18.21 19.32
CA LEU A 376 -24.61 -19.57 19.63
C LEU A 376 -24.20 -20.00 21.06
N MET A 377 -23.06 -19.53 21.56
CA MET A 377 -22.62 -19.88 22.92
C MET A 377 -23.50 -19.30 24.02
N ILE A 378 -24.21 -18.20 23.74
CA ILE A 378 -25.11 -17.55 24.71
C ILE A 378 -26.13 -18.55 25.23
N VAL A 379 -26.64 -19.41 24.34
CA VAL A 379 -27.61 -20.44 24.70
C VAL A 379 -26.95 -21.70 25.26
N ALA A 380 -25.83 -22.14 24.65
CA ALA A 380 -25.14 -23.35 25.09
C ALA A 380 -24.51 -23.22 26.50
N VAL A 381 -23.90 -22.08 26.83
CA VAL A 381 -23.23 -21.86 28.13
C VAL A 381 -24.19 -21.31 29.18
N GLY A 382 -25.20 -20.52 28.76
CA GLY A 382 -26.20 -19.92 29.65
C GLY A 382 -27.16 -20.91 30.32
N GLY A 383 -27.02 -22.22 30.07
CA GLY A 383 -27.91 -23.25 30.63
C GLY A 383 -29.34 -23.13 30.11
N GLY A 384 -29.53 -22.57 28.91
CA GLY A 384 -30.82 -22.18 28.34
C GLY A 384 -30.87 -20.71 27.93
N PRO A 385 -32.06 -20.14 27.63
CA PRO A 385 -32.23 -18.79 27.08
C PRO A 385 -32.05 -17.65 28.11
N THR A 386 -31.33 -17.89 29.20
CA THR A 386 -31.17 -16.94 30.32
C THR A 386 -29.72 -16.84 30.76
N MET A 387 -28.97 -15.94 30.12
CA MET A 387 -27.75 -15.40 30.72
C MET A 387 -28.10 -14.50 31.91
N THR A 388 -27.18 -14.40 32.88
CA THR A 388 -27.38 -13.60 34.10
C THR A 388 -26.66 -12.25 34.07
N GLU A 389 -25.59 -12.12 33.27
CA GLU A 389 -24.76 -10.91 33.19
C GLU A 389 -24.23 -10.71 31.74
N ALA A 390 -23.83 -9.48 31.41
CA ALA A 390 -23.14 -9.17 30.15
C ALA A 390 -21.75 -9.81 30.12
N ALA A 391 -21.42 -10.44 28.99
CA ALA A 391 -20.14 -11.08 28.81
C ALA A 391 -19.58 -10.82 27.41
N VAL A 392 -18.25 -10.82 27.31
CA VAL A 392 -17.52 -10.63 26.05
C VAL A 392 -16.46 -11.71 25.88
N PRO A 393 -16.03 -11.97 24.62
CA PRO A 393 -14.86 -12.80 24.35
C PRO A 393 -13.65 -12.40 25.20
N TYR A 394 -13.06 -13.38 25.87
CA TYR A 394 -11.88 -13.20 26.74
C TYR A 394 -10.69 -14.03 26.25
N ARG A 395 -10.93 -15.32 25.95
CA ARG A 395 -9.93 -16.26 25.46
C ARG A 395 -10.53 -17.20 24.44
N MET A 396 -9.75 -17.61 23.46
CA MET A 396 -10.14 -18.60 22.45
C MET A 396 -8.93 -19.48 22.15
N GLU A 397 -9.12 -20.80 22.26
CA GLU A 397 -8.04 -21.76 22.04
C GLU A 397 -7.73 -21.91 20.57
N LYS A 398 -8.77 -22.07 19.74
CA LYS A 398 -8.61 -22.22 18.29
C LYS A 398 -9.79 -21.63 17.53
N LEU A 399 -9.49 -21.00 16.40
CA LEU A 399 -10.48 -20.62 15.39
C LEU A 399 -9.93 -20.86 13.99
N TYR A 400 -10.57 -21.73 13.23
CA TYR A 400 -10.31 -21.91 11.82
C TYR A 400 -11.38 -21.20 11.00
N ILE A 401 -10.95 -20.43 10.00
CA ILE A 401 -11.81 -19.75 9.01
C ILE A 401 -11.34 -20.16 7.61
N ASN A 402 -12.19 -20.87 6.88
CA ASN A 402 -11.96 -21.23 5.48
C ASN A 402 -12.12 -19.99 4.58
N PHE A 403 -11.44 -19.97 3.43
CA PHE A 403 -11.55 -18.88 2.45
C PHE A 403 -12.72 -19.04 1.47
N ASP A 404 -13.32 -20.22 1.42
CA ASP A 404 -14.53 -20.51 0.69
C ASP A 404 -15.73 -20.48 1.65
N LEU A 405 -16.29 -19.29 1.89
CA LEU A 405 -17.42 -19.09 2.80
C LEU A 405 -18.71 -18.75 2.04
N PRO A 406 -19.90 -19.09 2.60
CA PRO A 406 -21.14 -18.45 2.22
C PRO A 406 -20.99 -16.93 2.24
N ASN A 407 -21.26 -16.28 1.11
CA ASN A 407 -21.03 -14.85 0.92
C ASN A 407 -22.28 -14.14 0.39
N GLY A 408 -22.33 -12.82 0.62
CA GLY A 408 -23.43 -11.97 0.21
C GLY A 408 -24.58 -11.94 1.21
N ALA A 409 -25.27 -10.79 1.27
CA ALA A 409 -26.41 -10.58 2.14
C ALA A 409 -27.48 -11.66 1.91
N GLY A 410 -27.92 -12.27 3.01
CA GLY A 410 -28.91 -13.34 2.99
C GLY A 410 -28.39 -14.76 2.77
N ALA A 411 -27.09 -14.94 2.51
CA ALA A 411 -26.47 -16.27 2.58
C ALA A 411 -26.63 -16.86 3.99
N LEU A 412 -26.69 -18.19 4.08
CA LEU A 412 -26.97 -18.90 5.32
C LEU A 412 -25.80 -19.76 5.74
N PHE A 413 -25.51 -19.71 7.04
CA PHE A 413 -24.73 -20.71 7.75
C PHE A 413 -25.67 -21.60 8.56
N SER A 414 -25.31 -22.87 8.68
CA SER A 414 -25.89 -23.84 9.61
C SER A 414 -24.80 -24.27 10.57
N GLY A 415 -25.13 -24.40 11.85
CA GLY A 415 -24.13 -24.69 12.86
C GLY A 415 -24.70 -25.09 14.21
N TYR A 416 -23.79 -25.41 15.12
CA TYR A 416 -24.11 -25.73 16.50
C TYR A 416 -23.05 -25.18 17.46
N ALA A 417 -23.44 -25.10 18.73
CA ALA A 417 -22.55 -24.85 19.85
C ALA A 417 -22.72 -25.92 20.92
N GLN A 418 -21.63 -26.30 21.57
CA GLN A 418 -21.61 -27.18 22.73
C GLN A 418 -20.77 -26.53 23.82
N LYS A 419 -21.30 -26.51 25.02
CA LYS A 419 -20.57 -26.09 26.20
C LYS A 419 -19.49 -27.11 26.52
N THR A 420 -18.31 -26.59 26.80
CA THR A 420 -17.15 -27.33 27.24
C THR A 420 -16.63 -26.72 28.54
N VAL A 421 -15.85 -27.50 29.29
CA VAL A 421 -15.15 -27.03 30.49
C VAL A 421 -13.68 -27.23 30.24
N LEU A 422 -12.90 -26.16 30.35
CA LEU A 422 -11.46 -26.19 30.11
C LEU A 422 -10.73 -26.75 31.35
N ASP A 423 -9.46 -27.11 31.18
CA ASP A 423 -8.65 -27.70 32.26
C ASP A 423 -8.52 -26.79 33.50
N ASP A 424 -8.62 -25.47 33.31
CA ASP A 424 -8.61 -24.46 34.37
C ASP A 424 -9.98 -24.29 35.08
N GLY A 425 -11.00 -25.04 34.65
CA GLY A 425 -12.37 -24.99 35.17
C GLY A 425 -13.25 -23.91 34.53
N SER A 426 -12.73 -23.13 33.59
CA SER A 426 -13.52 -22.11 32.87
C SER A 426 -14.57 -22.76 31.98
N MET A 427 -15.76 -22.15 31.96
CA MET A 427 -16.82 -22.53 31.03
C MET A 427 -16.51 -21.94 29.65
N ALA A 428 -16.49 -22.81 28.64
CA ALA A 428 -16.22 -22.45 27.25
C ALA A 428 -17.29 -22.99 26.32
N ALA A 429 -17.20 -22.63 25.05
CA ALA A 429 -17.99 -23.23 24.00
C ALA A 429 -17.15 -23.60 22.79
N ASP A 430 -17.47 -24.77 22.25
CA ASP A 430 -17.04 -25.23 20.94
C ASP A 430 -18.16 -24.97 19.94
N MET A 431 -17.84 -24.41 18.78
CA MET A 431 -18.82 -24.01 17.78
C MET A 431 -18.36 -24.40 16.38
N ILE A 432 -19.30 -24.93 15.61
CA ILE A 432 -19.10 -25.26 14.19
C ILE A 432 -20.14 -24.51 13.40
N ALA A 433 -19.72 -23.80 12.36
CA ALA A 433 -20.61 -23.18 11.39
C ALA A 433 -20.13 -23.50 9.96
N THR A 434 -21.06 -23.95 9.13
CA THR A 434 -20.80 -24.34 7.74
C THR A 434 -21.94 -23.88 6.83
N ASP A 435 -21.79 -24.08 5.52
CA ASP A 435 -22.88 -23.89 4.57
C ASP A 435 -24.03 -24.89 4.80
N MET A 436 -25.19 -24.64 4.18
CA MET A 436 -26.39 -25.48 4.35
C MET A 436 -26.21 -26.92 3.84
N THR A 437 -25.21 -27.18 3.01
CA THR A 437 -24.94 -28.52 2.46
C THR A 437 -24.06 -29.37 3.38
N TRP A 438 -23.42 -28.75 4.39
CA TRP A 438 -22.47 -29.42 5.29
C TRP A 438 -21.33 -30.13 4.53
N ALA A 439 -20.89 -29.54 3.41
CA ALA A 439 -19.89 -30.14 2.54
C ALA A 439 -18.48 -30.16 3.17
N GLY A 440 -18.18 -29.22 4.08
CA GLY A 440 -16.91 -29.15 4.80
C GLY A 440 -16.89 -28.07 5.89
N PRO A 441 -15.87 -28.00 6.75
CA PRO A 441 -15.77 -26.97 7.77
C PRO A 441 -15.55 -25.61 7.12
N LYS A 442 -16.42 -24.66 7.43
CA LYS A 442 -16.22 -23.26 7.05
C LYS A 442 -15.63 -22.47 8.20
N ILE A 443 -16.20 -22.65 9.39
CA ILE A 443 -15.74 -22.05 10.64
C ILE A 443 -15.74 -23.12 11.73
N VAL A 444 -14.60 -23.31 12.39
CA VAL A 444 -14.44 -24.21 13.52
C VAL A 444 -13.82 -23.43 14.66
N LEU A 445 -14.54 -23.32 15.77
CA LEU A 445 -14.13 -22.60 16.95
C LEU A 445 -14.09 -23.55 18.14
N LYS A 446 -13.00 -23.50 18.90
CA LYS A 446 -12.76 -24.33 20.07
C LYS A 446 -12.39 -23.47 21.27
N GLY A 447 -12.98 -23.80 22.42
CA GLY A 447 -12.61 -23.20 23.69
C GLY A 447 -12.80 -21.68 23.78
N LEU A 448 -13.88 -21.12 23.18
CA LEU A 448 -14.20 -19.70 23.40
C LEU A 448 -14.76 -19.50 24.80
N VAL A 449 -14.07 -18.69 25.59
CA VAL A 449 -14.46 -18.29 26.94
C VAL A 449 -15.00 -16.87 26.91
N HIS A 450 -16.15 -16.68 27.54
CA HIS A 450 -16.70 -15.37 27.83
C HIS A 450 -16.45 -15.00 29.30
N ALA A 451 -16.05 -13.76 29.54
CA ALA A 451 -15.88 -13.22 30.89
C ALA A 451 -16.89 -12.08 31.16
N PRO A 452 -17.35 -11.91 32.42
CA PRO A 452 -18.11 -10.73 32.81
C PRO A 452 -17.36 -9.45 32.43
N GLY A 453 -18.07 -8.52 31.84
CA GLY A 453 -17.45 -7.33 31.29
C GLY A 453 -17.03 -6.30 32.34
N ASP A 454 -15.75 -6.30 32.72
CA ASP A 454 -15.15 -5.18 33.47
C ASP A 454 -14.60 -4.14 32.48
N PHE A 455 -15.52 -3.37 31.87
CA PHE A 455 -15.20 -2.43 30.80
C PHE A 455 -14.66 -1.10 31.36
N GLY A 456 -13.35 -1.04 31.59
CA GLY A 456 -12.63 0.24 31.61
C GLY A 456 -12.58 1.00 32.94
N ARG A 457 -12.42 0.33 34.08
CA ARG A 457 -11.93 1.00 35.31
C ARG A 457 -10.39 1.02 35.36
N SER A 458 -9.81 1.96 34.63
CA SER A 458 -8.80 2.94 35.10
C SER A 458 -8.14 3.63 33.91
#